data_AF-A0A1Y1JK62-F1
#
_entry.id   AF-A0A1Y1JK62-F1
#
_cell.length_a   1.000
_cell.length_b   1.000
_cell.length_c   1.000
_cell.angle_alpha   90.00
_cell.angle_beta   90.00
_cell.angle_gamma   90.00
#
_symmetry.space_group_name_H-M   'P 1'
#
loop_
_entity.id
_entity.type
_entity.pdbx_description
1 polymer ?
#
loop_
_entity_poly.entity_id
_entity_poly.type
_entity_poly.pdbx_seq_one_letter_code
_entity_poly.pdbx_strand_id
1 'polypeptide(L)'
;MEAKYDLEDYPLVTEFAKYKQYIDGSLIHNTPHTNKYNCKNLHYHNIKKYENEIKEQCENIMFFLGKIHNDKTNKYFVIPALKYFYYWIYEKILDFKDIDKVETIYYRLYSEFKRFRKEQDIPDINAGIMTQKRLEDITLLYKMYKCFNDLNDRQETDEEKQFCEVLNIFINNNKPEKQEYPMHYWYAAQKGSSCPPEKPCKCVISRPVIVAFFVSIIMSLFLFYVLKYTSYGSKLIAREKNKRYNRDYIYKEEWDTSETPEMYYSTSEAPEMYYSTSEAPEMYYSTSEAPEMYDSTSEAPEMYYSTYETPEMFYNTYDDFRGRIIYNSY
;
A
#
# COMPACT_ATOMS: atom_id res chain seq x y z
N MET A 1 8.94 14.94 36.33
CA MET A 1 8.42 14.26 35.14
C MET A 1 9.35 14.61 34.00
N GLU A 2 10.20 13.69 33.57
CA GLU A 2 10.98 13.88 32.34
C GLU A 2 10.03 13.72 31.17
N ALA A 3 9.86 14.77 30.37
CA ALA A 3 9.16 14.68 29.10
C ALA A 3 10.01 13.81 28.17
N LYS A 4 9.63 12.53 28.06
CA LYS A 4 10.22 11.63 27.08
C LYS A 4 9.66 12.03 25.73
N TYR A 5 10.35 12.92 25.02
CA TYR A 5 10.04 13.24 23.64
C TYR A 5 10.37 12.01 22.79
N ASP A 6 9.36 11.45 22.12
CA ASP A 6 9.58 10.39 21.14
C ASP A 6 10.31 11.00 19.94
N LEU A 7 11.61 10.73 19.86
CA LEU A 7 12.47 11.07 18.72
C LEU A 7 12.02 10.40 17.41
N GLU A 8 10.99 9.54 17.45
CA GLU A 8 10.42 8.88 16.28
C GLU A 8 9.84 9.86 15.25
N ASP A 9 9.46 11.07 15.65
CA ASP A 9 8.87 12.07 14.76
C ASP A 9 9.91 12.97 14.07
N TYR A 10 11.16 12.97 14.51
CA TYR A 10 12.22 13.75 13.86
C TYR A 10 12.53 13.29 12.43
N PRO A 11 12.73 11.97 12.16
CA PRO A 11 12.93 11.47 10.80
C PRO A 11 11.76 11.77 9.86
N LEU A 12 10.55 11.82 10.41
CA LEU A 12 9.35 12.18 9.66
C LEU A 12 9.44 13.63 9.15
N VAL A 13 9.73 14.57 10.05
CA VAL A 13 9.80 16.00 9.72
C VAL A 13 10.93 16.33 8.75
N THR A 14 12.09 15.64 8.85
CA THR A 14 13.20 15.86 7.92
C THR A 14 12.89 15.47 6.48
N GLU A 15 11.94 14.55 6.26
CA GLU A 15 11.51 14.13 4.92
C GLU A 15 10.30 14.94 4.40
N PHE A 16 9.72 15.85 5.20
CA PHE A 16 8.53 16.61 4.79
C PHE A 16 8.77 17.45 3.54
N ALA A 17 9.95 18.05 3.38
CA ALA A 17 10.27 18.83 2.18
C ALA A 17 10.18 17.96 0.90
N LYS A 18 10.64 16.71 0.97
CA LYS A 18 10.59 15.76 -0.13
C LYS A 18 9.16 15.31 -0.42
N TYR A 19 8.38 14.96 0.60
CA TYR A 19 6.98 14.58 0.41
C TYR A 19 6.13 15.73 -0.11
N LYS A 20 6.41 16.95 0.36
CA LYS A 20 5.81 18.19 -0.16
C LYS A 20 6.05 18.37 -1.64
N GLN A 21 7.28 18.18 -2.11
CA GLN A 21 7.59 18.26 -3.54
C GLN A 21 6.81 17.26 -4.38
N TYR A 22 6.53 16.06 -3.84
CA TYR A 22 5.72 15.06 -4.53
C TYR A 22 4.24 15.42 -4.60
N ILE A 23 3.67 16.01 -3.55
CA ILE A 23 2.25 16.37 -3.53
C ILE A 23 1.99 17.71 -4.24
N ASP A 24 2.82 18.75 -4.04
CA ASP A 24 2.62 20.08 -4.64
C ASP A 24 3.00 20.13 -6.13
N GLY A 25 3.44 19.01 -6.70
CA GLY A 25 3.38 18.82 -8.14
C GLY A 25 4.47 19.49 -8.97
N SER A 26 5.59 19.89 -8.36
CA SER A 26 6.77 20.43 -9.07
C SER A 26 7.38 19.50 -10.14
N LEU A 27 6.89 18.26 -10.27
CA LEU A 27 7.32 17.24 -11.23
C LEU A 27 6.19 16.70 -12.13
N ILE A 28 5.00 17.30 -12.11
CA ILE A 28 3.83 16.80 -12.86
C ILE A 28 3.86 17.34 -14.28
N HIS A 29 4.74 16.79 -15.12
CA HIS A 29 4.61 16.92 -16.57
C HIS A 29 3.96 15.68 -17.21
N ASN A 30 3.80 14.57 -16.49
CA ASN A 30 3.30 13.30 -17.05
C ASN A 30 2.38 12.52 -16.09
N THR A 31 1.34 13.14 -15.50
CA THR A 31 0.31 12.37 -14.79
C THR A 31 -0.49 11.52 -15.78
N PRO A 32 -0.71 10.22 -15.51
CA PRO A 32 -1.57 9.39 -16.35
C PRO A 32 -2.98 9.98 -16.44
N HIS A 33 -3.55 10.03 -17.65
CA HIS A 33 -4.92 10.53 -17.89
C HIS A 33 -5.99 9.89 -17.00
N THR A 34 -5.72 8.69 -16.48
CA THR A 34 -6.60 7.97 -15.56
C THR A 34 -6.85 8.71 -14.25
N ASN A 35 -5.88 9.49 -13.73
CA ASN A 35 -6.06 10.22 -12.48
C ASN A 35 -7.13 11.31 -12.57
N LYS A 36 -7.18 12.03 -13.70
CA LYS A 36 -8.14 13.11 -13.96
C LYS A 36 -9.59 12.63 -13.99
N TYR A 37 -9.83 11.44 -14.54
CA TYR A 37 -11.16 10.85 -14.59
C TYR A 37 -11.68 10.49 -13.19
N ASN A 38 -10.81 9.97 -12.33
CA ASN A 38 -11.19 9.52 -11.00
C ASN A 38 -11.61 10.66 -10.08
N CYS A 39 -10.97 11.81 -10.21
CA CYS A 39 -11.28 13.00 -9.41
C CYS A 39 -12.69 13.55 -9.64
N LYS A 40 -13.28 13.32 -10.81
CA LYS A 40 -14.64 13.77 -11.13
C LYS A 40 -15.72 12.97 -10.40
N ASN A 41 -15.44 11.72 -10.04
CA ASN A 41 -16.41 10.78 -9.47
C ASN A 41 -16.34 10.67 -7.94
N LEU A 42 -15.54 11.53 -7.29
CA LEU A 42 -15.50 11.59 -5.84
C LEU A 42 -16.80 12.22 -5.31
N HIS A 43 -17.61 11.43 -4.61
CA HIS A 43 -18.77 11.94 -3.89
C HIS A 43 -18.38 12.43 -2.50
N TYR A 44 -18.67 13.70 -2.20
CA TYR A 44 -18.21 14.45 -1.01
C TYR A 44 -19.31 14.71 0.04
N HIS A 45 -20.37 13.90 0.12
CA HIS A 45 -21.56 14.22 0.94
C HIS A 45 -21.26 14.66 2.38
N ASN A 46 -20.27 14.07 3.06
CA ASN A 46 -19.92 14.40 4.46
C ASN A 46 -18.87 15.51 4.63
N ILE A 47 -18.28 15.97 3.52
CA ILE A 47 -17.16 16.91 3.45
C ILE A 47 -17.37 17.95 2.35
N LYS A 48 -18.64 18.23 2.00
CA LYS A 48 -19.05 19.15 0.92
C LYS A 48 -18.43 20.54 1.05
N LYS A 49 -18.19 20.99 2.29
CA LYS A 49 -17.51 22.27 2.57
C LYS A 49 -16.11 22.36 1.93
N TYR A 50 -15.41 21.23 1.83
CA TYR A 50 -14.02 21.14 1.36
C TYR A 50 -13.93 20.57 -0.06
N GLU A 51 -15.07 20.43 -0.75
CA GLU A 51 -15.15 19.76 -2.04
C GLU A 51 -14.32 20.46 -3.11
N ASN A 52 -14.28 21.80 -3.11
CA ASN A 52 -13.58 22.57 -4.12
C ASN A 52 -12.06 22.46 -3.94
N GLU A 53 -11.58 22.61 -2.71
CA GLU A 53 -10.18 22.52 -2.32
C GLU A 53 -9.64 21.11 -2.61
N ILE A 54 -10.41 20.08 -2.24
CA ILE A 54 -10.02 18.69 -2.53
C ILE A 54 -10.04 18.43 -4.05
N LYS A 55 -11.02 18.94 -4.79
CA LYS A 55 -11.09 18.76 -6.24
C LYS A 55 -9.91 19.41 -6.95
N GLU A 56 -9.52 20.62 -6.54
CA GLU A 56 -8.37 21.32 -7.09
C GLU A 56 -7.07 20.54 -6.89
N GLN A 57 -6.92 19.89 -5.73
CA GLN A 57 -5.73 19.11 -5.38
C GLN A 57 -5.83 17.61 -5.71
N CYS A 58 -6.95 17.14 -6.27
CA CYS A 58 -7.19 15.70 -6.35
C CYS A 58 -6.18 14.97 -7.26
N GLU A 59 -5.77 15.58 -8.38
CA GLU A 59 -4.79 14.95 -9.29
C GLU A 59 -3.43 14.77 -8.59
N ASN A 60 -3.02 15.78 -7.83
CA ASN A 60 -1.81 15.79 -7.00
C ASN A 60 -1.85 14.69 -5.93
N ILE A 61 -2.98 14.61 -5.21
CA ILE A 61 -3.22 13.60 -4.17
C ILE A 61 -3.14 12.18 -4.76
N MET A 62 -3.80 11.94 -5.89
CA MET A 62 -3.80 10.62 -6.54
C MET A 62 -2.42 10.23 -7.07
N PHE A 63 -1.66 11.20 -7.59
CA PHE A 63 -0.27 10.98 -7.99
C PHE A 63 0.61 10.62 -6.78
N PHE A 64 0.49 11.36 -5.69
CA PHE A 64 1.24 11.12 -4.45
C PHE A 64 0.97 9.73 -3.86
N LEU A 65 -0.31 9.34 -3.75
CA LEU A 65 -0.69 7.99 -3.32
C LEU A 65 -0.19 6.92 -4.30
N GLY A 66 -0.20 7.22 -5.60
CA GLY A 66 0.40 6.37 -6.63
C GLY A 66 1.90 6.12 -6.42
N LYS A 67 2.65 7.15 -6.00
CA LYS A 67 4.08 7.04 -5.66
C LYS A 67 4.29 6.17 -4.42
N ILE A 68 3.56 6.43 -3.34
CA ILE A 68 3.60 5.60 -2.11
C ILE A 68 3.37 4.13 -2.46
N HIS A 69 2.37 3.86 -3.30
CA HIS A 69 2.02 2.52 -3.73
C HIS A 69 3.11 1.83 -4.55
N ASN A 70 3.73 2.55 -5.48
CA ASN A 70 4.80 1.99 -6.30
C ASN A 70 6.05 1.67 -5.45
N ASP A 71 6.28 2.42 -4.37
CA ASP A 71 7.37 2.21 -3.42
C ASP A 71 6.98 1.29 -2.23
N LYS A 72 5.93 0.46 -2.38
CA LYS A 72 5.36 -0.37 -1.28
C LYS A 72 6.34 -1.34 -0.62
N THR A 73 7.45 -1.69 -1.28
CA THR A 73 8.50 -2.54 -0.71
C THR A 73 9.31 -1.83 0.36
N ASN A 74 9.37 -0.50 0.33
CA ASN A 74 10.11 0.31 1.29
C ASN A 74 9.18 0.82 2.41
N LYS A 75 9.00 0.00 3.45
CA LYS A 75 8.20 0.38 4.63
C LYS A 75 8.68 1.69 5.30
N TYR A 76 9.98 1.98 5.23
CA TYR A 76 10.56 3.21 5.78
C TYR A 76 10.14 4.46 5.00
N PHE A 77 9.71 4.31 3.75
CA PHE A 77 9.16 5.39 2.96
C PHE A 77 7.64 5.51 3.11
N VAL A 78 6.94 4.38 3.09
CA VAL A 78 5.46 4.33 3.05
C VAL A 78 4.82 4.95 4.29
N ILE A 79 5.22 4.52 5.50
CA ILE A 79 4.56 4.96 6.73
C ILE A 79 4.74 6.47 6.93
N PRO A 80 5.97 7.04 6.81
CA PRO A 80 6.14 8.49 6.94
C PRO A 80 5.43 9.27 5.83
N ALA A 81 5.35 8.75 4.61
CA ALA A 81 4.61 9.40 3.52
C ALA A 81 3.09 9.45 3.80
N LEU A 82 2.50 8.40 4.38
CA LEU A 82 1.09 8.39 4.79
C LEU A 82 0.82 9.34 5.95
N LYS A 83 1.73 9.41 6.92
CA LYS A 83 1.65 10.41 8.01
C LYS A 83 1.75 11.83 7.44
N TYR A 84 2.65 12.08 6.50
CA TYR A 84 2.74 13.36 5.82
C TYR A 84 1.46 13.69 5.06
N PHE A 85 0.83 12.73 4.37
CA PHE A 85 -0.44 12.96 3.69
C PHE A 85 -1.55 13.39 4.66
N TYR A 86 -1.65 12.71 5.81
CA TYR A 86 -2.58 13.07 6.87
C TYR A 86 -2.32 14.49 7.41
N TYR A 87 -1.05 14.83 7.65
CA TYR A 87 -0.63 16.18 8.03
C TYR A 87 -0.96 17.22 6.95
N TRP A 88 -0.74 16.92 5.68
CA TRP A 88 -1.00 17.83 4.56
C TRP A 88 -2.50 18.13 4.44
N ILE A 89 -3.39 17.15 4.64
CA ILE A 89 -4.85 17.41 4.70
C ILE A 89 -5.17 18.36 5.85
N TYR A 90 -4.58 18.14 7.02
CA TYR A 90 -4.75 18.99 8.19
C TYR A 90 -4.29 20.43 7.95
N GLU A 91 -3.15 20.64 7.27
CA GLU A 91 -2.59 21.98 7.05
C GLU A 91 -3.17 22.71 5.84
N LYS A 92 -3.48 22.02 4.74
CA LYS A 92 -3.88 22.64 3.47
C LYS A 92 -5.38 22.66 3.19
N ILE A 93 -6.11 21.66 3.68
CA ILE A 93 -7.55 21.54 3.37
C ILE A 93 -8.40 22.12 4.50
N LEU A 94 -7.88 22.12 5.73
CA LEU A 94 -8.66 22.40 6.92
C LEU A 94 -8.17 23.66 7.65
N ASP A 95 -8.60 24.82 7.14
CA ASP A 95 -8.36 26.14 7.76
C ASP A 95 -8.72 26.20 9.27
N PHE A 96 -9.70 25.40 9.71
CA PHE A 96 -10.19 25.38 11.09
C PHE A 96 -9.68 24.21 11.93
N LYS A 97 -8.73 23.39 11.43
CA LYS A 97 -8.10 22.29 12.19
C LYS A 97 -9.11 21.30 12.80
N ASP A 98 -10.23 21.06 12.11
CA ASP A 98 -11.26 20.10 12.53
C ASP A 98 -10.81 18.66 12.25
N ILE A 99 -10.35 17.95 13.29
CA ILE A 99 -9.63 16.68 13.16
C ILE A 99 -10.53 15.52 12.74
N ASP A 100 -11.78 15.51 13.20
CA ASP A 100 -12.76 14.50 12.79
C ASP A 100 -12.96 14.55 11.27
N LYS A 101 -12.81 15.75 10.68
CA LYS A 101 -12.84 15.94 9.23
C LYS A 101 -11.53 15.54 8.56
N VAL A 102 -10.36 15.76 9.16
CA VAL A 102 -9.06 15.28 8.62
C VAL A 102 -9.15 13.78 8.38
N GLU A 103 -9.55 13.03 9.40
CA GLU A 103 -9.62 11.58 9.35
C GLU A 103 -10.64 11.12 8.30
N THR A 104 -11.82 11.75 8.27
CA THR A 104 -12.85 11.45 7.25
C THR A 104 -12.34 11.69 5.83
N ILE A 105 -11.67 12.83 5.58
CA ILE A 105 -11.12 13.18 4.25
C ILE A 105 -10.01 12.20 3.87
N TYR A 106 -9.09 11.91 4.79
CA TYR A 106 -7.99 10.97 4.60
C TYR A 106 -8.50 9.57 4.21
N TYR A 107 -9.43 9.01 4.99
CA TYR A 107 -10.03 7.71 4.69
C TYR A 107 -10.71 7.69 3.33
N ARG A 108 -11.46 8.75 3.01
CA ARG A 108 -12.18 8.84 1.74
C ARG A 108 -11.22 8.88 0.56
N LEU A 109 -10.20 9.73 0.59
CA LEU A 109 -9.23 9.85 -0.50
C LEU A 109 -8.44 8.54 -0.68
N TYR A 110 -8.00 7.93 0.41
CA TYR A 110 -7.25 6.68 0.35
C TYR A 110 -8.09 5.49 -0.11
N SER A 111 -9.34 5.36 0.37
CA SER A 111 -10.24 4.28 -0.07
C SER A 111 -10.58 4.40 -1.56
N GLU A 112 -10.72 5.62 -2.06
CA GLU A 112 -10.95 5.89 -3.48
C GLU A 112 -9.73 5.57 -4.33
N PHE A 113 -8.53 5.90 -3.86
CA PHE A 113 -7.29 5.44 -4.46
C PHE A 113 -7.20 3.91 -4.51
N LYS A 114 -7.54 3.22 -3.41
CA LYS A 114 -7.57 1.74 -3.36
C LYS A 114 -8.56 1.16 -4.35
N ARG A 115 -9.78 1.71 -4.40
CA ARG A 115 -10.82 1.32 -5.37
C ARG A 115 -10.32 1.44 -6.80
N PHE A 116 -9.62 2.53 -7.11
CA PHE A 116 -9.04 2.76 -8.43
C PHE A 116 -7.96 1.74 -8.79
N ARG A 117 -7.05 1.42 -7.87
CA ARG A 117 -5.94 0.49 -8.15
C ARG A 117 -6.37 -0.98 -8.24
N LYS A 118 -7.56 -1.35 -7.77
CA LYS A 118 -8.05 -2.74 -7.68
C LYS A 118 -7.08 -3.69 -6.95
N GLU A 119 -6.19 -3.17 -6.11
CA GLU A 119 -5.16 -3.95 -5.42
C GLU A 119 -5.53 -4.21 -3.95
N GLN A 120 -5.26 -5.43 -3.48
CA GLN A 120 -5.51 -5.82 -2.09
C GLN A 120 -4.32 -5.53 -1.17
N ASP A 121 -3.09 -5.47 -1.70
CA ASP A 121 -1.83 -5.32 -0.94
C ASP A 121 -1.43 -3.86 -0.68
N ILE A 122 -2.39 -3.01 -0.37
CA ILE A 122 -2.09 -1.63 0.03
C ILE A 122 -1.83 -1.62 1.56
N PRO A 123 -0.76 -0.95 2.03
CA PRO A 123 -0.46 -0.80 3.45
C PRO A 123 -1.69 -0.44 4.31
N ASP A 124 -1.65 -0.83 5.59
CA ASP A 124 -2.72 -0.49 6.53
C ASP A 124 -2.90 1.03 6.57
N ILE A 125 -4.09 1.46 6.15
CA ILE A 125 -4.53 2.86 6.10
C ILE A 125 -4.33 3.58 7.44
N ASN A 126 -4.48 2.83 8.55
CA ASN A 126 -4.37 3.35 9.90
C ASN A 126 -2.94 3.77 10.27
N ALA A 127 -1.92 3.29 9.53
CA ALA A 127 -0.53 3.62 9.80
C ALA A 127 -0.19 5.11 9.60
N GLY A 128 -1.01 5.83 8.82
CA GLY A 128 -0.86 7.28 8.59
C GLY A 128 -1.61 8.16 9.58
N ILE A 129 -2.53 7.62 10.37
CA ILE A 129 -3.42 8.42 11.22
C ILE A 129 -2.67 8.90 12.46
N MET A 130 -2.87 10.17 12.81
CA MET A 130 -2.22 10.82 13.94
C MET A 130 -3.25 11.47 14.86
N THR A 131 -2.95 11.48 16.16
CA THR A 131 -3.79 12.17 17.15
C THR A 131 -3.66 13.69 17.00
N GLN A 132 -4.65 14.43 17.53
CA GLN A 132 -4.62 15.90 17.58
C GLN A 132 -3.31 16.45 18.13
N LYS A 133 -2.96 16.01 19.32
CA LYS A 133 -1.75 16.46 20.00
C LYS A 133 -0.51 16.22 19.12
N ARG A 134 -0.43 15.06 18.47
CA ARG A 134 0.69 14.73 17.59
C ARG A 134 0.72 15.59 16.34
N LEU A 135 -0.44 15.95 15.77
CA LEU A 135 -0.52 16.90 14.66
C LEU A 135 -0.03 18.29 15.06
N GLU A 136 -0.40 18.77 16.25
CA GLU A 136 0.06 20.05 16.79
C GLU A 136 1.59 20.04 17.01
N ASP A 137 2.11 18.97 17.62
CA ASP A 137 3.54 18.77 17.85
C ASP A 137 4.32 18.74 16.51
N ILE A 138 3.85 17.96 15.53
CA ILE A 138 4.46 17.87 14.19
C ILE A 138 4.38 19.20 13.44
N THR A 139 3.28 19.94 13.59
CA THR A 139 3.14 21.27 12.98
C THR A 139 4.21 22.22 13.52
N LEU A 140 4.40 22.22 14.84
CA LEU A 140 5.43 23.05 15.48
C LEU A 140 6.84 22.60 15.05
N LEU A 141 7.12 21.30 15.07
CA LEU A 141 8.40 20.74 14.62
C LEU A 141 8.70 21.10 13.16
N TYR A 142 7.71 21.02 12.27
CA TYR A 142 7.88 21.36 10.87
C TYR A 142 8.11 22.86 10.67
N LYS A 143 7.42 23.73 11.41
CA LYS A 143 7.70 25.18 11.42
C LYS A 143 9.13 25.45 11.86
N MET A 144 9.60 24.82 12.93
CA MET A 144 10.98 24.93 13.38
C MET A 144 11.95 24.45 12.28
N TYR A 145 11.70 23.28 11.70
CA TYR A 145 12.52 22.71 10.63
C TYR A 145 12.61 23.64 9.40
N LYS A 146 11.51 24.27 8.99
CA LYS A 146 11.52 25.27 7.91
C LYS A 146 12.46 26.43 8.23
N CYS A 147 12.31 27.03 9.42
CA CYS A 147 13.16 28.14 9.87
C CYS A 147 14.64 27.75 9.91
N PHE A 148 14.96 26.53 10.36
CA PHE A 148 16.35 26.06 10.50
C PHE A 148 17.07 25.84 9.17
N ASN A 149 16.34 25.42 8.14
CA ASN A 149 16.92 25.05 6.85
C ASN A 149 16.80 26.16 5.81
N ASP A 150 16.45 27.38 6.22
CA ASP A 150 16.17 28.53 5.35
C ASP A 150 15.25 28.14 4.18
N LEU A 151 14.28 27.26 4.44
CA LEU A 151 13.30 26.80 3.46
C LEU A 151 12.22 27.88 3.31
N ASN A 152 12.63 29.05 2.86
CA ASN A 152 11.74 30.19 2.63
C ASN A 152 10.89 29.88 1.40
N ASP A 153 9.64 29.51 1.65
CA ASP A 153 8.66 29.45 0.58
C ASP A 153 8.31 30.87 0.12
N ARG A 154 7.91 31.05 -1.14
CA ARG A 154 7.57 32.39 -1.68
C ARG A 154 6.36 33.05 -0.99
N GLN A 155 5.67 32.33 -0.10
CA GLN A 155 4.42 32.73 0.56
C GLN A 155 4.49 32.60 2.09
N GLU A 156 5.63 32.90 2.72
CA GLU A 156 5.67 32.99 4.18
C GLU A 156 4.80 34.12 4.72
N THR A 157 3.96 33.78 5.68
CA THR A 157 3.17 34.73 6.44
C THR A 157 4.06 35.56 7.37
N ASP A 158 3.64 36.77 7.73
CA ASP A 158 4.40 37.60 8.67
C ASP A 158 4.50 36.95 10.07
N GLU A 159 3.51 36.14 10.45
CA GLU A 159 3.56 35.32 11.67
C GLU A 159 4.66 34.26 11.63
N GLU A 160 4.85 33.58 10.49
CA GLU A 160 5.94 32.60 10.32
C GLU A 160 7.31 33.26 10.39
N LYS A 161 7.47 34.44 9.79
CA LYS A 161 8.73 35.22 9.88
C LYS A 161 9.04 35.60 11.32
N GLN A 162 8.06 36.10 12.06
CA GLN A 162 8.21 36.43 13.48
C GLN A 162 8.57 35.18 14.30
N PHE A 163 7.92 34.05 14.01
CA PHE A 163 8.25 32.78 14.66
C PHE A 163 9.71 32.37 14.40
N CYS A 164 10.18 32.43 13.15
CA CYS A 164 11.56 32.11 12.81
C CYS A 164 12.56 33.08 13.46
N GLU A 165 12.23 34.37 13.53
CA GLU A 165 13.06 35.37 14.22
C GLU A 165 13.20 35.06 15.71
N VAL A 166 12.09 34.82 16.41
CA VAL A 166 12.08 34.45 17.84
C VAL A 166 12.84 33.14 18.07
N LEU A 167 12.62 32.15 17.22
CA LEU A 167 13.31 30.87 17.29
C LEU A 167 14.83 31.06 17.13
N ASN A 168 15.27 31.84 16.14
CA ASN A 168 16.67 32.16 15.91
C ASN A 168 17.31 32.90 17.09
N ILE A 169 16.60 33.85 17.70
CA ILE A 169 17.05 34.52 18.95
C ILE A 169 17.24 33.48 20.05
N PHE A 170 16.26 32.59 20.25
CA PHE A 170 16.33 31.55 21.28
C PHE A 170 17.53 30.61 21.06
N ILE A 171 17.73 30.13 19.83
CA ILE A 171 18.85 29.25 19.48
C ILE A 171 20.18 29.94 19.70
N ASN A 172 20.32 31.20 19.28
CA ASN A 172 21.56 31.95 19.43
C ASN A 172 21.88 32.24 20.91
N ASN A 173 20.87 32.53 21.73
CA ASN A 173 21.03 32.77 23.17
C ASN A 173 21.32 31.50 23.96
N ASN A 174 20.81 30.35 23.51
CA ASN A 174 21.00 29.05 24.17
C ASN A 174 21.99 28.15 23.42
N LYS A 175 22.71 28.70 22.43
CA LYS A 175 23.74 27.95 21.73
C LYS A 175 24.72 27.51 22.80
N PRO A 176 24.89 26.20 23.05
CA PRO A 176 25.85 25.76 24.04
C PRO A 176 27.16 26.42 23.65
N GLU A 177 27.71 27.23 24.56
CA GLU A 177 29.06 27.74 24.44
C GLU A 177 29.88 26.53 24.01
N LYS A 178 30.55 26.63 22.85
CA LYS A 178 31.24 25.48 22.23
C LYS A 178 32.28 24.98 23.23
N GLN A 179 31.86 24.19 24.20
CA GLN A 179 32.72 23.31 24.92
C GLN A 179 33.20 22.40 23.81
N GLU A 180 34.48 22.54 23.49
CA GLU A 180 35.24 21.55 22.74
C GLU A 180 35.18 20.24 23.53
N TYR A 181 34.00 19.63 23.58
CA TYR A 181 33.92 18.22 23.80
C TYR A 181 34.54 17.63 22.55
N PRO A 182 35.67 16.91 22.65
CA PRO A 182 36.16 16.14 21.53
C PRO A 182 34.98 15.27 21.10
N MET A 183 34.39 15.62 19.97
CA MET A 183 33.28 14.92 19.38
C MET A 183 33.85 13.57 18.98
N HIS A 184 33.87 12.63 19.92
CA HIS A 184 34.16 11.24 19.65
C HIS A 184 33.03 10.76 18.75
N TYR A 185 33.26 10.82 17.44
CA TYR A 185 32.36 10.34 16.42
C TYR A 185 32.00 8.88 16.70
N TRP A 186 30.86 8.63 17.35
CA TRP A 186 30.30 7.28 17.49
C TRP A 186 29.80 6.70 16.15
N TYR A 187 29.94 7.46 15.06
CA TYR A 187 29.65 7.02 13.68
C TYR A 187 30.85 7.17 12.74
N ALA A 188 32.08 7.10 13.26
CA ALA A 188 33.22 6.85 12.39
C ALA A 188 33.06 5.46 11.76
N ALA A 189 32.89 5.46 10.45
CA ALA A 189 32.84 4.29 9.59
C ALA A 189 33.85 3.22 10.01
N GLN A 190 33.40 1.98 10.19
CA GLN A 190 34.24 0.78 10.11
C GLN A 190 34.71 0.58 8.66
N LYS A 191 35.47 1.53 8.12
CA LYS A 191 36.25 1.35 6.90
C LYS A 191 37.72 1.55 7.24
N GLY A 192 38.36 0.42 7.53
CA GLY A 192 39.78 0.21 7.30
C GLY A 192 40.74 0.96 8.22
N SER A 193 40.95 0.44 9.42
CA SER A 193 42.28 0.44 10.03
C SER A 193 42.32 -0.61 11.15
N SER A 194 43.00 -1.72 10.84
CA SER A 194 43.54 -2.74 11.74
C SER A 194 43.09 -2.68 13.20
N CYS A 195 42.21 -3.61 13.58
CA CYS A 195 42.07 -4.01 14.97
C CYS A 195 43.45 -4.41 15.53
N PRO A 196 43.84 -3.97 16.74
CA PRO A 196 44.94 -4.60 17.45
C PRO A 196 44.58 -6.08 17.74
N PRO A 197 45.57 -6.99 17.75
CA PRO A 197 45.32 -8.43 17.86
C PRO A 197 44.52 -8.74 19.13
N GLU A 198 43.37 -9.35 18.86
CA GLU A 198 42.31 -9.72 19.77
C GLU A 198 42.84 -10.54 20.96
N LYS A 199 42.63 -10.05 22.18
CA LYS A 199 42.26 -10.98 23.25
C LYS A 199 40.80 -11.38 22.96
N PRO A 200 40.48 -12.68 22.85
CA PRO A 200 39.12 -13.11 22.56
C PRO A 200 38.22 -12.71 23.73
N CYS A 201 37.51 -11.60 23.57
CA CYS A 201 36.37 -11.27 24.40
C CYS A 201 35.32 -12.35 24.16
N LYS A 202 35.26 -13.35 25.04
CA LYS A 202 34.11 -14.25 25.13
C LYS A 202 32.89 -13.40 25.46
N CYS A 203 32.14 -12.98 24.44
CA CYS A 203 30.82 -12.40 24.61
C CYS A 203 29.92 -13.45 25.27
N VAL A 204 29.70 -13.32 26.58
CA VAL A 204 28.76 -14.13 27.36
C VAL A 204 27.30 -13.71 27.07
N ILE A 205 27.03 -13.17 25.88
CA ILE A 205 25.72 -12.69 25.46
C ILE A 205 24.85 -13.84 24.93
N SER A 206 25.43 -15.02 24.62
CA SER A 206 24.65 -16.13 24.06
C SER A 206 23.73 -16.83 25.06
N ARG A 207 24.06 -16.83 26.36
CA ARG A 207 23.30 -17.61 27.36
C ARG A 207 21.86 -17.11 27.57
N PRO A 208 21.58 -15.82 27.78
CA PRO A 208 20.20 -15.36 27.99
C PRO A 208 19.31 -15.51 26.74
N VAL A 209 19.87 -15.31 25.54
CA VAL A 209 19.12 -15.45 24.28
C VAL A 209 18.74 -16.91 24.03
N ILE A 210 19.66 -17.84 24.24
CA ILE A 210 19.41 -19.27 24.07
C ILE A 210 18.35 -19.77 25.07
N VAL A 211 18.42 -19.34 26.34
CA VAL A 211 17.41 -19.71 27.34
C VAL A 211 16.03 -19.16 26.98
N ALA A 212 15.92 -17.90 26.55
CA ALA A 212 14.65 -17.33 26.11
C ALA A 212 14.04 -18.09 24.91
N PHE A 213 14.88 -18.51 23.96
CA PHE A 213 14.45 -19.32 22.82
C PHE A 213 13.87 -20.68 23.24
N PHE A 214 14.53 -21.40 24.14
CA PHE A 214 14.03 -22.68 24.65
C PHE A 214 12.74 -22.53 25.47
N VAL A 215 12.64 -21.50 26.31
CA VAL A 215 11.41 -21.22 27.08
C VAL A 215 10.24 -20.92 26.13
N SER A 216 10.47 -20.15 25.06
CA SER A 216 9.44 -19.89 24.05
C SER A 216 8.98 -21.18 23.37
N ILE A 217 9.91 -22.06 22.97
CA ILE A 217 9.57 -23.34 22.33
C ILE A 217 8.74 -24.22 23.27
N ILE A 218 9.13 -24.33 24.54
CA ILE A 218 8.42 -25.16 25.53
C ILE A 218 7.00 -24.62 25.74
N MET A 219 6.84 -23.29 25.86
CA MET A 219 5.52 -22.68 26.00
C MET A 219 4.64 -22.92 24.75
N SER A 220 5.20 -22.81 23.54
CA SER A 220 4.48 -23.11 22.30
C SER A 220 4.06 -24.58 22.21
N LEU A 221 4.93 -25.52 22.58
CA LEU A 221 4.61 -26.95 22.60
C LEU A 221 3.56 -27.28 23.65
N PHE A 222 3.61 -26.65 24.83
CA PHE A 222 2.61 -26.81 25.87
C PHE A 222 1.23 -26.30 25.41
N LEU A 223 1.17 -25.12 24.78
CA LEU A 223 -0.06 -24.59 24.19
C LEU A 223 -0.61 -25.53 23.11
N PHE A 224 0.24 -26.05 22.23
CA PHE A 224 -0.17 -27.01 21.20
C PHE A 224 -0.71 -28.32 21.82
N TYR A 225 -0.06 -28.83 22.86
CA TYR A 225 -0.52 -30.01 23.59
C TYR A 225 -1.88 -29.77 24.25
N VAL A 226 -2.07 -28.62 24.93
CA VAL A 226 -3.35 -28.23 25.52
C VAL A 226 -4.43 -28.11 24.45
N LEU A 227 -4.16 -27.48 23.32
CA LEU A 227 -5.09 -27.36 22.19
C LEU A 227 -5.40 -28.69 21.51
N LYS A 228 -4.53 -29.70 21.59
CA LYS A 228 -4.75 -31.00 20.95
C LYS A 228 -5.46 -32.00 21.86
N TYR A 229 -5.12 -32.02 23.15
CA TYR A 229 -5.52 -33.10 24.07
C TYR A 229 -6.55 -32.70 25.12
N THR A 230 -6.88 -31.40 25.24
CA THR A 230 -7.94 -30.97 26.16
C THR A 230 -9.28 -30.78 25.42
N SER A 231 -10.38 -30.97 26.16
CA SER A 231 -11.75 -30.65 25.73
C SER A 231 -11.90 -29.23 25.15
N TYR A 232 -11.07 -28.29 25.62
CA TYR A 232 -11.06 -26.90 25.14
C TYR A 232 -10.64 -26.79 23.66
N GLY A 233 -9.64 -27.57 23.26
CA GLY A 233 -9.14 -27.64 21.89
C GLY A 233 -10.17 -28.19 20.91
N SER A 234 -10.84 -29.29 21.26
CA SER A 234 -11.90 -29.89 20.45
C SER A 234 -13.06 -28.92 20.17
N LYS A 235 -13.41 -28.08 21.15
CA LYS A 235 -14.45 -27.04 20.99
C LYS A 235 -14.00 -25.91 20.05
N LEU A 236 -12.74 -25.48 20.11
CA LEU A 236 -12.20 -24.46 19.21
C LEU A 236 -12.12 -24.95 17.76
N ILE A 237 -11.64 -26.17 17.54
CA ILE A 237 -11.57 -26.78 16.21
C ILE A 237 -12.97 -26.97 15.62
N ALA A 238 -13.95 -27.39 16.43
CA ALA A 238 -15.34 -27.50 15.99
C ALA A 238 -15.93 -26.14 15.60
N ARG A 239 -15.62 -25.07 16.35
CA ARG A 239 -16.08 -23.71 16.05
C ARG A 239 -15.49 -23.17 14.75
N GLU A 240 -14.21 -23.44 14.47
CA GLU A 240 -13.59 -23.08 13.19
C GLU A 240 -14.13 -23.89 12.01
N LYS A 241 -14.37 -25.20 12.17
CA LYS A 241 -15.01 -26.02 11.13
C LYS A 241 -16.41 -25.51 10.80
N ASN A 242 -17.18 -25.10 11.81
CA ASN A 242 -18.50 -24.50 11.58
C ASN A 242 -18.42 -23.17 10.82
N LYS A 243 -17.40 -22.33 11.09
CA LYS A 243 -17.16 -21.10 10.32
C LYS A 243 -16.75 -21.36 8.87
N ARG A 244 -16.04 -22.46 8.58
CA ARG A 244 -15.71 -22.86 7.20
C ARG A 244 -16.93 -23.39 6.47
N TYR A 245 -17.66 -24.33 7.08
CA TYR A 245 -18.90 -24.87 6.53
C TYR A 245 -19.92 -23.77 6.19
N ASN A 246 -20.12 -22.80 7.09
CA ASN A 246 -21.04 -21.69 6.85
C ASN A 246 -20.56 -20.76 5.70
N ARG A 247 -19.25 -20.64 5.49
CA ARG A 247 -18.70 -19.83 4.40
C ARG A 247 -18.87 -20.53 3.04
N ASP A 248 -18.63 -21.84 3.01
CA ASP A 248 -18.81 -22.66 1.81
C ASP A 248 -20.29 -22.80 1.43
N TYR A 249 -21.19 -22.82 2.43
CA TYR A 249 -22.64 -22.82 2.22
C TYR A 249 -23.14 -21.51 1.61
N ILE A 250 -22.68 -20.35 2.13
CA ILE A 250 -23.01 -19.03 1.57
C ILE A 250 -22.52 -18.90 0.12
N TYR A 251 -21.31 -19.38 -0.19
CA TYR A 251 -20.78 -19.34 -1.55
C TYR A 251 -21.53 -20.25 -2.53
N LYS A 252 -22.17 -21.32 -2.04
CA LYS A 252 -22.90 -22.27 -2.88
C LYS A 252 -24.31 -21.77 -3.24
N GLU A 253 -25.00 -21.12 -2.31
CA GLU A 253 -26.31 -20.50 -2.62
C GLU A 253 -26.20 -19.28 -3.54
N GLU A 254 -25.09 -18.53 -3.46
CA GLU A 254 -24.85 -17.36 -4.31
C GLU A 254 -24.52 -17.73 -5.77
N TRP A 255 -24.00 -18.93 -6.02
CA TRP A 255 -23.76 -19.42 -7.38
C TRP A 255 -25.03 -19.98 -8.05
N ASP A 256 -25.87 -20.72 -7.32
CA ASP A 256 -27.08 -21.35 -7.88
C ASP A 256 -28.21 -20.36 -8.23
N THR A 257 -28.11 -19.09 -7.82
CA THR A 257 -29.12 -18.06 -8.14
C THR A 257 -28.74 -17.11 -9.29
N SER A 258 -27.56 -17.26 -9.91
CA SER A 258 -27.05 -16.26 -10.87
C SER A 258 -27.09 -16.64 -12.35
N GLU A 259 -27.41 -17.86 -12.76
CA GLU A 259 -27.42 -18.23 -14.18
C GLU A 259 -28.64 -19.06 -14.57
N THR A 260 -29.74 -18.37 -14.90
CA THR A 260 -30.59 -18.82 -16.00
C THR A 260 -29.99 -18.20 -17.27
N PRO A 261 -29.29 -18.96 -18.13
CA PRO A 261 -28.73 -18.40 -19.34
C PRO A 261 -29.88 -18.08 -20.30
N GLU A 262 -30.23 -16.80 -20.42
CA GLU A 262 -31.02 -16.32 -21.54
C GLU A 262 -30.20 -16.51 -22.83
N MET A 263 -30.55 -17.54 -23.61
CA MET A 263 -29.96 -17.77 -24.93
C MET A 263 -30.35 -16.63 -25.88
N TYR A 264 -29.47 -15.63 -26.00
CA TYR A 264 -29.52 -14.66 -27.08
C TYR A 264 -28.97 -15.28 -28.37
N TYR A 265 -29.87 -15.68 -29.28
CA TYR A 265 -29.52 -15.99 -30.66
C TYR A 265 -29.11 -14.70 -31.38
N SER A 266 -27.82 -14.46 -31.51
CA SER A 266 -27.27 -13.44 -32.40
C SER A 266 -26.94 -14.09 -33.73
N THR A 267 -27.77 -13.85 -34.74
CA THR A 267 -27.49 -14.22 -36.13
C THR A 267 -26.39 -13.28 -36.66
N SER A 268 -25.14 -13.75 -36.69
CA SER A 268 -24.05 -13.00 -37.33
C SER A 268 -23.98 -13.36 -38.82
N GLU A 269 -24.24 -12.39 -39.69
CA GLU A 269 -23.94 -12.52 -41.12
C GLU A 269 -22.43 -12.66 -41.35
N ALA A 270 -22.05 -13.52 -42.29
CA ALA A 270 -20.67 -13.90 -42.56
C ALA A 270 -19.84 -12.69 -43.06
N PRO A 271 -18.62 -12.47 -42.55
CA PRO A 271 -17.77 -11.39 -43.04
C PRO A 271 -17.19 -11.75 -44.40
N GLU A 272 -17.33 -10.83 -45.37
CA GLU A 272 -16.65 -10.90 -46.65
C GLU A 272 -15.13 -10.70 -46.47
N MET A 273 -14.34 -11.66 -46.96
CA MET A 273 -12.88 -11.57 -46.94
C MET A 273 -12.36 -10.73 -48.10
N TYR A 274 -11.73 -9.58 -47.79
CA TYR A 274 -10.97 -8.78 -48.74
C TYR A 274 -9.52 -9.27 -48.80
N TYR A 275 -9.09 -9.76 -49.97
CA TYR A 275 -7.68 -10.04 -50.25
C TYR A 275 -6.98 -8.74 -50.68
N SER A 276 -6.03 -8.27 -49.88
CA SER A 276 -5.09 -7.22 -50.26
C SER A 276 -3.78 -7.87 -50.69
N THR A 277 -3.43 -7.72 -51.97
CA THR A 277 -2.12 -8.14 -52.51
C THR A 277 -1.12 -7.02 -52.22
N SER A 278 -0.17 -7.26 -51.32
CA SER A 278 0.96 -6.33 -51.09
C SER A 278 2.19 -6.83 -51.83
N GLU A 279 2.77 -5.99 -52.69
CA GLU A 279 4.05 -6.25 -53.36
C GLU A 279 5.21 -6.31 -52.35
N ALA A 280 6.14 -7.22 -52.59
CA ALA A 280 7.25 -7.55 -51.70
C ALA A 280 8.31 -6.44 -51.70
N PRO A 281 8.86 -6.04 -50.54
CA PRO A 281 9.98 -5.11 -50.49
C PRO A 281 11.31 -5.80 -50.87
N GLU A 282 12.13 -5.11 -51.66
CA GLU A 282 13.48 -5.53 -52.00
C GLU A 282 14.40 -5.47 -50.76
N MET A 283 15.11 -6.56 -50.47
CA MET A 283 16.08 -6.64 -49.37
C MET A 283 17.50 -6.34 -49.86
N TYR A 284 18.16 -5.38 -49.20
CA TYR A 284 19.60 -5.15 -49.33
C TYR A 284 20.39 -6.05 -48.38
N TYR A 285 21.33 -6.84 -48.92
CA TYR A 285 22.26 -7.64 -48.14
C TYR A 285 23.50 -6.82 -47.77
N SER A 286 23.78 -6.70 -46.47
CA SER A 286 25.09 -6.30 -45.97
C SER A 286 25.79 -7.53 -45.41
N THR A 287 26.94 -7.88 -45.98
CA THR A 287 27.77 -9.00 -45.54
C THR A 287 28.61 -8.57 -44.35
N SER A 288 28.42 -9.18 -43.18
CA SER A 288 29.35 -9.10 -42.05
C SER A 288 29.84 -10.49 -41.70
N GLU A 289 31.15 -10.66 -41.59
CA GLU A 289 31.81 -11.92 -41.25
C GLU A 289 31.37 -12.44 -39.88
N ALA A 290 31.07 -13.74 -39.81
CA ALA A 290 30.54 -14.42 -38.64
C ALA A 290 31.67 -14.87 -37.69
N PRO A 291 31.49 -14.77 -36.36
CA PRO A 291 32.28 -15.53 -35.40
C PRO A 291 31.77 -16.97 -35.29
N GLU A 292 32.70 -17.92 -35.20
CA GLU A 292 32.40 -19.34 -34.98
C GLU A 292 31.62 -19.55 -33.67
N MET A 293 30.47 -20.23 -33.76
CA MET A 293 29.63 -20.57 -32.62
C MET A 293 29.64 -22.09 -32.42
N TYR A 294 29.91 -22.51 -31.19
CA TYR A 294 29.85 -23.91 -30.76
C TYR A 294 28.39 -24.39 -30.72
N ASP A 295 28.08 -25.45 -31.47
CA ASP A 295 26.78 -26.13 -31.41
C ASP A 295 26.63 -26.92 -30.09
N SER A 296 25.64 -26.53 -29.29
CA SER A 296 25.09 -27.35 -28.21
C SER A 296 23.71 -27.82 -28.62
N THR A 297 23.60 -29.09 -29.01
CA THR A 297 22.33 -29.73 -29.36
C THR A 297 21.50 -29.95 -28.11
N SER A 298 20.36 -29.26 -28.00
CA SER A 298 19.34 -29.47 -26.98
C SER A 298 18.13 -30.14 -27.64
N GLU A 299 17.81 -31.37 -27.25
CA GLU A 299 16.60 -32.07 -27.70
C GLU A 299 15.34 -31.32 -27.21
N ALA A 300 14.37 -31.17 -28.10
CA ALA A 300 13.09 -30.52 -27.81
C ALA A 300 12.15 -31.45 -27.04
N PRO A 301 11.37 -30.96 -26.06
CA PRO A 301 10.43 -31.79 -25.33
C PRO A 301 9.19 -32.12 -26.20
N GLU A 302 8.81 -33.39 -26.19
CA GLU A 302 7.59 -33.90 -26.84
C GLU A 302 6.32 -33.33 -26.21
N MET A 303 5.38 -32.86 -27.03
CA MET A 303 4.06 -32.42 -26.58
C MET A 303 3.04 -33.56 -26.70
N TYR A 304 2.41 -33.91 -25.57
CA TYR A 304 1.29 -34.85 -25.52
C TYR A 304 -0.04 -34.11 -25.71
N TYR A 305 -0.83 -34.51 -26.71
CA TYR A 305 -2.22 -34.07 -26.86
C TYR A 305 -3.16 -35.08 -26.20
N SER A 306 -4.02 -34.60 -25.29
CA SER A 306 -5.11 -35.38 -24.72
C SER A 306 -6.41 -35.02 -25.44
N THR A 307 -6.96 -35.96 -26.21
CA THR A 307 -8.30 -35.87 -26.78
C THR A 307 -9.32 -36.30 -25.74
N TYR A 308 -10.28 -35.42 -25.42
CA TYR A 308 -11.45 -35.77 -24.60
C TYR A 308 -12.65 -35.98 -25.52
N GLU A 309 -13.26 -37.17 -25.44
CA GLU A 309 -14.53 -37.47 -26.10
C GLU A 309 -15.69 -36.81 -25.33
N THR A 310 -16.58 -36.16 -26.06
CA THR A 310 -17.80 -35.53 -25.54
C THR A 310 -18.81 -36.59 -25.07
N PRO A 311 -19.42 -36.45 -23.89
CA PRO A 311 -20.45 -37.40 -23.45
C PRO A 311 -21.77 -37.19 -24.23
N GLU A 312 -22.33 -38.29 -24.73
CA GLU A 312 -23.67 -38.33 -25.33
C GLU A 312 -24.75 -38.03 -24.28
N MET A 313 -25.64 -37.08 -24.58
CA MET A 313 -26.79 -36.76 -23.72
C MET A 313 -27.99 -37.62 -24.11
N PHE A 314 -28.49 -38.43 -23.18
CA PHE A 314 -29.74 -39.16 -23.30
C PHE A 314 -30.91 -38.30 -22.78
N TYR A 315 -31.89 -37.99 -23.64
CA TYR A 315 -33.15 -37.38 -23.23
C TYR A 315 -34.13 -38.47 -22.78
N ASN A 316 -34.45 -38.49 -21.49
CA ASN A 316 -35.58 -39.27 -20.97
C ASN A 316 -36.85 -38.43 -21.07
N THR A 317 -37.74 -38.78 -22.00
CA THR A 317 -39.13 -38.30 -22.01
C THR A 317 -39.89 -38.95 -20.87
N TYR A 318 -40.21 -38.18 -19.82
CA TYR A 318 -41.17 -38.58 -18.80
C TYR A 318 -42.58 -38.18 -19.27
N ASP A 319 -43.42 -39.21 -19.37
CA ASP A 319 -44.83 -39.11 -19.76
C ASP A 319 -45.70 -38.51 -18.64
N ASP A 320 -46.72 -37.80 -19.12
CA ASP A 320 -47.79 -37.07 -18.44
C ASP A 320 -48.52 -37.89 -17.36
N PHE A 321 -48.57 -37.35 -16.13
CA PHE A 321 -49.54 -37.75 -15.11
C PHE A 321 -50.24 -36.53 -14.50
N ARG A 322 -51.40 -36.21 -15.09
CA ARG A 322 -52.62 -35.66 -14.48
C ARG A 322 -52.65 -35.68 -12.94
N GLY A 323 -52.95 -34.54 -12.31
CA GLY A 323 -53.54 -34.57 -10.97
C GLY A 323 -53.66 -33.26 -10.18
N ARG A 324 -54.84 -32.64 -10.27
CA ARG A 324 -55.57 -31.84 -9.24
C ARG A 324 -54.97 -30.52 -8.74
N ILE A 325 -55.57 -29.45 -9.25
CA ILE A 325 -55.72 -28.16 -8.56
C ILE A 325 -56.78 -28.34 -7.44
N ILE A 326 -56.42 -28.04 -6.20
CA ILE A 326 -57.37 -27.76 -5.11
C ILE A 326 -57.36 -26.24 -4.90
N TYR A 327 -58.47 -25.59 -5.22
CA TYR A 327 -58.75 -24.23 -4.75
C TYR A 327 -59.19 -24.32 -3.29
N ASN A 328 -58.52 -23.59 -2.40
CA ASN A 328 -59.10 -23.17 -1.13
C ASN A 328 -59.27 -21.65 -1.16
N SER A 329 -60.51 -21.22 -1.36
CA SER A 329 -61.01 -19.95 -0.84
C SER A 329 -61.86 -20.26 0.37
N TYR A 330 -61.48 -19.73 1.54
CA TYR A 330 -62.37 -19.07 2.50
C TYR A 330 -61.52 -18.25 3.45
#